data_AF-A0A7S1KVN8-F1
#
_entry.id   AF-A0A7S1KVN8-F1
#
_cell.length_a   1.000
_cell.length_b   1.000
_cell.length_c   1.000
_cell.angle_alpha   90.00
_cell.angle_beta   90.00
_cell.angle_gamma   90.00
#
_symmetry.space_group_name_H-M   'P 1'
#
loop_
_entity.id
_entity.type
_entity.pdbx_description
1 polymer ?
#
loop_
_entity_poly.entity_id
_entity_poly.type
_entity_poly.pdbx_seq_one_letter_code
_entity_poly.pdbx_strand_id
1 'polypeptide(L)'
;GNGEAGIGLDAEERRRRLQQLLRRARWAMRPTDRVPLRTRDLWVVRAEAAEPEAASAEVEVPESAGAGPEHEPLSTVEVIVQLTDAKKFFKVPRTFRVMVCPGATVATLREVVGQDLAPGARVMVQRGKEAMVQLQDSEDLPDKVTVTDFKGKRSVYVHFTRAQCCKVLSILKAVLERPESQKTLRDAALEVGEDEMEYRLRLSQFLMTEVYPVVCRHFGLGCDGVESLRVIPAGMVHVDKHLDLLELQLEVETLMQNKSSLSYLMGKIGELRGHFGLPPPSFSPQVWALVQRGS
;
A
#
# COMPACT_ATOMS: atom_id res chain seq x y z
N GLY A 1 25.25 -58.52 43.72
CA GLY A 1 23.89 -58.07 43.37
C GLY A 1 23.71 -56.67 43.88
N ASN A 2 23.43 -55.74 42.97
CA ASN A 2 22.64 -54.51 43.13
C ASN A 2 23.08 -53.49 42.08
N GLY A 3 22.09 -52.89 41.42
CA GLY A 3 22.24 -51.67 40.65
C GLY A 3 21.60 -51.77 39.28
N GLU A 4 20.32 -51.41 39.20
CA GLU A 4 19.73 -50.64 38.08
C GLU A 4 18.22 -50.46 38.29
N ALA A 5 17.84 -49.34 38.87
CA ALA A 5 16.47 -48.82 38.83
C ALA A 5 16.52 -47.30 39.00
N GLY A 6 16.41 -46.56 37.89
CA GLY A 6 16.43 -45.10 37.98
C GLY A 6 16.41 -44.32 36.67
N ILE A 7 15.68 -44.73 35.63
CA ILE A 7 15.46 -43.88 34.45
C ILE A 7 14.06 -44.18 33.87
N GLY A 8 13.05 -43.39 34.26
CA GLY A 8 11.69 -43.58 33.73
C GLY A 8 10.72 -42.42 33.92
N LEU A 9 10.95 -41.54 34.89
CA LEU A 9 10.05 -40.41 35.18
C LEU A 9 10.32 -39.13 34.36
N ASP A 10 11.45 -39.06 33.64
CA ASP A 10 11.93 -37.83 32.98
C ASP A 10 11.21 -37.50 31.65
N ALA A 11 10.67 -38.51 30.95
CA ALA A 11 10.07 -38.29 29.63
C ALA A 11 8.69 -37.62 29.69
N GLU A 12 7.84 -38.01 30.64
CA GLU A 12 6.51 -37.42 30.79
C GLU A 12 6.56 -35.99 31.30
N GLU A 13 7.47 -35.70 32.22
CA GLU A 13 7.62 -34.37 32.79
C GLU A 13 8.15 -33.39 31.74
N ARG A 14 9.11 -33.81 30.90
CA ARG A 14 9.55 -33.05 29.71
C ARG A 14 8.40 -32.78 28.75
N ARG A 15 7.56 -33.78 28.48
CA ARG A 15 6.41 -33.64 27.57
C ARG A 15 5.37 -32.65 28.11
N ARG A 16 5.07 -32.70 29.41
CA ARG A 16 4.17 -31.74 30.08
C ARG A 16 4.74 -30.33 30.05
N ARG A 17 6.04 -30.16 30.34
CA ARG A 17 6.71 -28.85 30.31
C ARG A 17 6.72 -28.25 28.90
N LEU A 18 6.97 -29.06 27.88
CA LEU A 18 6.93 -28.63 26.47
C LEU A 18 5.50 -28.19 26.06
N GLN A 19 4.47 -28.93 26.45
CA GLN A 19 3.08 -28.55 26.17
C GLN A 19 2.67 -27.23 26.85
N GLN A 20 3.12 -26.98 28.07
CA GLN A 20 2.86 -25.72 28.76
C GLN A 20 3.55 -24.53 28.08
N LEU A 21 4.79 -24.70 27.63
CA LEU A 21 5.52 -23.68 26.86
C LEU A 21 4.81 -23.35 25.54
N LEU A 22 4.38 -24.37 24.78
CA LEU A 22 3.64 -24.18 23.54
C LEU A 22 2.29 -23.48 23.76
N ARG A 23 1.58 -23.78 24.87
CA ARG A 23 0.35 -23.07 25.22
C ARG A 23 0.61 -21.60 25.54
N ARG A 24 1.64 -21.29 26.34
CA ARG A 24 2.02 -19.90 26.65
C ARG A 24 2.43 -19.12 25.41
N ALA A 25 3.24 -19.72 24.54
CA ALA A 25 3.63 -19.11 23.26
C ALA A 25 2.40 -18.81 22.39
N ARG A 26 1.44 -19.75 22.28
CA ARG A 26 0.20 -19.55 21.50
C ARG A 26 -0.69 -18.41 22.02
N TRP A 27 -0.64 -18.11 23.32
CA TRP A 27 -1.42 -17.03 23.93
C TRP A 27 -0.72 -15.68 23.85
N ALA A 28 0.62 -15.66 23.82
CA ALA A 28 1.40 -14.42 23.72
C ALA A 28 1.46 -13.85 22.29
N MET A 29 1.19 -14.67 21.26
CA MET A 29 1.25 -14.26 19.85
C MET A 29 -0.07 -13.66 19.38
N ARG A 30 0.00 -12.56 18.61
CA ARG A 30 -1.18 -12.00 17.93
C ARG A 30 -1.71 -13.01 16.90
N PRO A 31 -2.99 -12.94 16.50
CA PRO A 31 -3.53 -13.85 15.48
C PRO A 31 -2.72 -13.88 14.18
N THR A 32 -2.08 -12.76 13.82
CA THR A 32 -1.18 -12.60 12.67
C THR A 32 0.14 -13.34 12.81
N ASP A 33 0.61 -13.55 14.04
CA ASP A 33 1.95 -14.08 14.33
C ASP A 33 1.91 -15.60 14.60
N ARG A 34 0.76 -16.24 14.38
CA ARG A 34 0.56 -17.67 14.64
C ARG A 34 1.33 -18.51 13.63
N VAL A 35 2.33 -19.24 14.12
CA VAL A 35 3.08 -20.21 13.34
C VAL A 35 2.15 -21.36 12.86
N PRO A 36 2.10 -21.66 11.55
CA PRO A 36 1.28 -22.76 11.01
C PRO A 36 1.66 -24.13 11.56
N LEU A 37 0.68 -25.04 11.67
CA LEU A 37 0.86 -26.40 12.20
C LEU A 37 1.84 -27.29 11.39
N ARG A 38 2.26 -26.85 10.20
CA ARG A 38 3.18 -27.59 9.31
C ARG A 38 4.63 -27.11 9.37
N THR A 39 4.93 -26.09 10.18
CA THR A 39 6.30 -25.60 10.34
C THR A 39 7.11 -26.64 11.12
N ARG A 40 8.11 -27.23 10.46
CA ARG A 40 8.97 -28.28 11.07
C ARG A 40 10.06 -27.71 11.95
N ASP A 41 10.60 -26.56 11.56
CA ASP A 41 11.71 -25.90 12.24
C ASP A 41 11.33 -24.45 12.56
N LEU A 42 11.48 -24.07 13.83
CA LEU A 42 11.29 -22.71 14.32
C LEU A 42 12.61 -22.23 14.90
N TRP A 43 13.21 -21.23 14.26
CA TRP A 43 14.43 -20.61 14.75
C TRP A 43 14.07 -19.47 15.69
N VAL A 44 14.35 -19.64 16.97
CA VAL A 44 14.17 -18.58 17.97
C VAL A 44 15.49 -17.86 18.11
N VAL A 45 15.58 -16.64 17.58
CA VAL A 45 16.72 -15.77 17.82
C VAL A 45 16.67 -15.34 19.28
N ARG A 46 17.75 -15.59 20.04
CA ARG A 46 17.84 -15.14 21.43
C ARG A 46 17.82 -13.61 21.46
N ALA A 47 17.12 -13.02 22.43
CA ALA A 47 17.02 -11.56 22.56
C ALA A 47 18.40 -10.86 22.62
N GLU A 48 19.42 -11.55 23.12
CA GLU A 48 20.81 -11.07 23.18
C GLU A 48 21.54 -11.10 21.82
N ALA A 49 21.05 -11.90 20.86
CA ALA A 49 21.61 -12.07 19.52
C ALA A 49 20.73 -11.45 18.42
N ALA A 50 19.54 -10.95 18.78
CA ALA A 50 18.79 -10.06 17.93
C ALA A 50 19.60 -8.76 17.90
N GLU A 51 20.21 -8.44 16.76
CA GLU A 51 20.67 -7.07 16.55
C GLU A 51 19.48 -6.16 16.89
N PRO A 52 19.66 -5.15 17.75
CA PRO A 52 18.57 -4.27 18.14
C PRO A 52 17.94 -3.79 16.85
N GLU A 53 16.69 -4.20 16.61
CA GLU A 53 15.92 -3.83 15.43
C GLU A 53 16.03 -2.32 15.38
N ALA A 54 16.85 -1.81 14.45
CA ALA A 54 17.27 -0.42 14.46
C ALA A 54 15.98 0.38 14.57
N ALA A 55 15.80 1.08 15.70
CA ALA A 55 14.53 1.67 16.07
C ALA A 55 14.03 2.40 14.82
N SER A 56 13.07 1.77 14.13
CA SER A 56 12.64 2.24 12.82
C SER A 56 12.03 3.56 13.14
N ALA A 57 12.78 4.64 12.90
CA ALA A 57 12.49 5.96 13.42
C ALA A 57 11.06 6.25 13.01
N GLU A 58 10.13 6.04 13.95
CA GLU A 58 8.72 6.14 13.68
C GLU A 58 8.60 7.56 13.19
N VAL A 59 8.21 7.67 11.92
CA VAL A 59 8.03 8.97 11.31
C VAL A 59 6.90 9.56 12.11
N GLU A 60 7.24 10.43 13.07
CA GLU A 60 6.29 11.34 13.67
C GLU A 60 5.79 12.19 12.51
N VAL A 61 4.74 11.69 11.85
CA VAL A 61 4.07 12.43 10.79
C VAL A 61 3.56 13.66 11.50
N PRO A 62 4.08 14.86 11.19
CA PRO A 62 3.79 16.03 12.00
C PRO A 62 2.28 16.22 12.07
N GLU A 63 1.72 16.02 13.28
CA GLU A 63 0.29 16.22 13.55
C GLU A 63 -0.13 17.69 13.32
N SER A 64 0.84 18.59 13.16
CA SER A 64 0.66 20.04 13.08
C SER A 64 0.21 20.58 11.73
N ALA A 65 0.12 19.76 10.67
CA ALA A 65 -0.40 20.21 9.38
C ALA A 65 -1.93 20.07 9.31
N GLY A 66 -2.63 20.79 10.18
CA GLY A 66 -4.09 20.92 10.17
C GLY A 66 -4.83 19.65 10.57
N ALA A 67 -5.18 19.55 11.85
CA ALA A 67 -6.23 18.66 12.34
C ALA A 67 -7.58 19.06 11.73
N GLY A 68 -7.75 18.75 10.44
CA GLY A 68 -9.07 18.61 9.84
C GLY A 68 -9.81 17.45 10.49
N PRO A 69 -11.13 17.35 10.28
CA PRO A 69 -11.96 16.32 10.86
C PRO A 69 -11.33 14.94 10.66
N GLU A 70 -11.38 14.15 11.72
CA GLU A 70 -10.84 12.80 11.90
C GLU A 70 -10.66 12.04 10.58
N HIS A 71 -9.45 11.51 10.35
CA HIS A 71 -9.09 10.76 9.14
C HIS A 71 -10.21 9.79 8.74
N GLU A 72 -10.89 10.10 7.62
CA GLU A 72 -11.93 9.23 7.07
C GLU A 72 -11.33 7.83 6.85
N PRO A 73 -11.77 6.81 7.61
CA PRO A 73 -11.19 5.48 7.50
C PRO A 73 -11.56 4.86 6.16
N LEU A 74 -10.63 4.11 5.56
CA LEU A 74 -10.94 3.30 4.40
C LEU A 74 -11.74 2.06 4.81
N SER A 75 -12.87 1.84 4.15
CA SER A 75 -13.62 0.59 4.22
C SER A 75 -12.95 -0.45 3.33
N THR A 76 -12.73 -1.65 3.88
CA THR A 76 -12.16 -2.77 3.12
C THR A 76 -13.28 -3.69 2.65
N VAL A 77 -13.39 -3.85 1.34
CA VAL A 77 -14.32 -4.79 0.70
C VAL A 77 -13.56 -6.03 0.24
N GLU A 78 -13.97 -7.19 0.74
CA GLU A 78 -13.46 -8.49 0.30
C GLU A 78 -14.19 -8.91 -0.98
N VAL A 79 -13.44 -9.01 -2.07
CA VAL A 79 -13.99 -9.41 -3.37
C VAL A 79 -13.60 -10.85 -3.68
N ILE A 80 -14.61 -11.72 -3.82
CA ILE A 80 -14.44 -13.10 -4.27
C ILE A 80 -14.60 -13.17 -5.79
N VAL A 81 -13.67 -13.82 -6.47
CA VAL A 81 -13.75 -14.02 -7.92
C VAL A 81 -14.47 -15.34 -8.23
N GLN A 82 -15.62 -15.24 -8.90
CA GLN A 82 -16.31 -16.40 -9.46
C GLN A 82 -15.72 -16.72 -10.82
N LEU A 83 -14.94 -17.81 -10.87
CA LEU A 83 -14.30 -18.29 -12.08
C LEU A 83 -15.30 -19.07 -12.93
N THR A 84 -15.54 -18.58 -14.15
CA THR A 84 -16.41 -19.23 -15.14
C THR A 84 -15.65 -20.24 -16.01
N ASP A 85 -14.31 -20.19 -16.03
CA ASP A 85 -13.46 -21.00 -16.90
C ASP A 85 -12.43 -21.81 -16.08
N ALA A 86 -12.49 -23.13 -16.21
CA ALA A 86 -11.58 -24.07 -15.55
C ALA A 86 -10.10 -23.81 -15.90
N LYS A 87 -9.79 -23.31 -17.09
CA LYS A 87 -8.40 -23.01 -17.51
C LYS A 87 -7.81 -21.80 -16.78
N LYS A 88 -8.65 -20.88 -16.32
CA LYS A 88 -8.22 -19.67 -15.59
C LYS A 88 -8.04 -19.91 -14.10
N PHE A 89 -8.45 -21.08 -13.61
CA PHE A 89 -8.53 -21.40 -12.19
C PHE A 89 -7.20 -21.29 -11.42
N PHE A 90 -6.07 -21.50 -12.09
CA PHE A 90 -4.74 -21.47 -11.46
C PHE A 90 -4.02 -20.12 -11.59
N LYS A 91 -4.53 -19.17 -12.38
CA LYS A 91 -3.80 -17.94 -12.73
C LYS A 91 -4.30 -16.68 -12.04
N VAL A 92 -5.54 -16.70 -11.54
CA VAL A 92 -6.22 -15.51 -10.99
C VAL A 92 -6.38 -15.72 -9.48
N PRO A 93 -6.08 -14.71 -8.65
CA PRO A 93 -6.36 -14.80 -7.22
C PRO A 93 -7.87 -15.02 -7.00
N ARG A 94 -8.23 -15.93 -6.09
CA ARG A 94 -9.64 -16.21 -5.77
C ARG A 94 -10.30 -15.08 -5.01
N THR A 95 -9.49 -14.29 -4.31
CA THR A 95 -9.94 -13.14 -3.54
C THR A 95 -8.96 -11.98 -3.72
N PHE A 96 -9.48 -10.76 -3.70
CA PHE A 96 -8.69 -9.55 -3.60
C PHE A 96 -9.43 -8.54 -2.72
N ARG A 97 -8.72 -7.50 -2.28
CA ARG A 97 -9.28 -6.44 -1.42
C ARG A 97 -9.43 -5.15 -2.22
N VAL A 98 -10.54 -4.46 -1.99
CA VAL A 98 -10.77 -3.12 -2.50
C VAL A 98 -10.98 -2.17 -1.33
N MET A 99 -10.14 -1.16 -1.24
CA MET A 99 -10.17 -0.17 -0.16
C MET A 99 -10.76 1.13 -0.69
N VAL A 100 -11.96 1.47 -0.22
CA VAL A 100 -12.77 2.58 -0.69
C VAL A 100 -13.29 3.39 0.48
N CYS A 101 -13.87 4.54 0.20
CA CYS A 101 -14.45 5.39 1.22
C CYS A 101 -15.79 4.81 1.71
N PRO A 102 -16.20 5.09 2.95
CA PRO A 102 -17.51 4.69 3.44
C PRO A 102 -18.62 5.25 2.53
N GLY A 103 -19.64 4.43 2.25
CA GLY A 103 -20.73 4.80 1.34
C GLY A 103 -20.39 4.70 -0.15
N ALA A 104 -19.26 4.07 -0.52
CA ALA A 104 -18.96 3.75 -1.90
C ALA A 104 -20.04 2.84 -2.53
N THR A 105 -20.28 3.01 -3.83
CA THR A 105 -21.25 2.21 -4.58
C THR A 105 -20.55 1.15 -5.44
N VAL A 106 -21.35 0.28 -6.06
CA VAL A 106 -20.85 -0.68 -7.05
C VAL A 106 -20.21 0.03 -8.27
N ALA A 107 -20.68 1.22 -8.64
CA ALA A 107 -20.01 2.03 -9.67
C ALA A 107 -18.57 2.38 -9.28
N THR A 108 -18.36 2.80 -8.03
CA THR A 108 -17.02 3.08 -7.50
C THR A 108 -16.15 1.83 -7.55
N LEU A 109 -16.65 0.66 -7.13
CA LEU A 109 -15.90 -0.60 -7.26
C LEU A 109 -15.40 -0.83 -8.69
N ARG A 110 -16.27 -0.62 -9.70
CA ARG A 110 -15.91 -0.80 -11.11
C ARG A 110 -14.86 0.21 -11.57
N GLU A 111 -14.98 1.47 -11.16
CA GLU A 111 -14.00 2.51 -11.47
C GLU A 111 -12.62 2.16 -10.89
N VAL A 112 -12.58 1.73 -9.62
CA VAL A 112 -11.36 1.39 -8.89
C VAL A 112 -10.64 0.17 -9.46
N VAL A 113 -11.40 -0.86 -9.83
CA VAL A 113 -10.82 -2.05 -10.46
C VAL A 113 -10.48 -1.80 -11.93
N GLY A 114 -11.19 -0.89 -12.58
CA GLY A 114 -10.94 -0.45 -13.94
C GLY A 114 -10.96 -1.60 -14.95
N GLN A 115 -9.90 -1.70 -15.75
CA GLN A 115 -9.81 -2.68 -16.84
C GLN A 115 -9.68 -4.14 -16.38
N ASP A 116 -9.36 -4.36 -15.10
CA ASP A 116 -9.25 -5.70 -14.52
C ASP A 116 -10.64 -6.35 -14.32
N LEU A 117 -11.72 -5.56 -14.37
CA LEU A 117 -13.10 -6.03 -14.33
C LEU A 117 -13.78 -5.71 -15.66
N ALA A 118 -14.29 -6.74 -16.35
CA ALA A 118 -14.97 -6.53 -17.64
C ALA A 118 -16.22 -5.64 -17.46
N PRO A 119 -16.59 -4.80 -18.45
CA PRO A 119 -17.79 -3.95 -18.33
C PRO A 119 -19.08 -4.74 -18.07
N GLY A 120 -19.20 -5.94 -18.64
CA GLY A 120 -20.33 -6.85 -18.43
C GLY A 120 -20.24 -7.75 -17.19
N ALA A 121 -19.18 -7.62 -16.39
CA ALA A 121 -19.00 -8.41 -15.18
C ALA A 121 -20.14 -8.15 -14.18
N ARG A 122 -20.64 -9.21 -13.54
CA ARG A 122 -21.68 -9.09 -12.51
C ARG A 122 -21.03 -8.93 -11.15
N VAL A 123 -21.54 -7.99 -10.36
CA VAL A 123 -21.20 -7.83 -8.94
C VAL A 123 -22.38 -8.38 -8.16
N MET A 124 -22.14 -9.34 -7.27
CA MET A 124 -23.18 -10.07 -6.58
C MET A 124 -22.92 -10.12 -5.08
N VAL A 125 -23.99 -10.17 -4.29
CA VAL A 125 -23.93 -10.35 -2.84
C VAL A 125 -24.79 -11.54 -2.42
N GLN A 126 -24.38 -12.22 -1.35
CA GLN A 126 -25.18 -13.25 -0.70
C GLN A 126 -26.10 -12.61 0.35
N ARG A 127 -27.43 -12.63 0.13
CA ARG A 127 -28.40 -12.14 1.11
C ARG A 127 -28.96 -13.32 1.92
N GLY A 128 -28.41 -13.55 3.12
CA GLY A 128 -28.86 -14.64 4.00
C GLY A 128 -28.57 -16.05 3.46
N LYS A 129 -29.56 -16.95 3.54
CA LYS A 129 -29.48 -18.32 2.97
C LYS A 129 -29.86 -18.37 1.48
N GLU A 130 -30.21 -17.22 0.90
CA GLU A 130 -30.76 -17.14 -0.44
C GLU A 130 -29.67 -17.19 -1.52
N ALA A 131 -30.12 -17.28 -2.77
CA ALA A 131 -29.26 -17.25 -3.95
C ALA A 131 -28.47 -15.93 -4.05
N MET A 132 -27.37 -15.95 -4.80
CA MET A 132 -26.58 -14.76 -5.11
C MET A 132 -27.44 -13.75 -5.86
N VAL A 133 -27.54 -12.52 -5.36
CA VAL A 133 -28.30 -11.43 -5.99
C VAL A 133 -27.32 -10.46 -6.64
N GLN A 134 -27.57 -10.10 -7.90
CA GLN A 134 -26.78 -9.10 -8.62
C GLN A 134 -27.11 -7.69 -8.12
N LEU A 135 -26.08 -6.91 -7.81
CA LEU A 135 -26.18 -5.51 -7.42
C LEU A 135 -26.14 -4.60 -8.65
N GLN A 136 -26.88 -3.48 -8.57
CA GLN A 136 -26.83 -2.36 -9.52
C GLN A 136 -25.72 -1.38 -9.17
N ASP A 137 -25.27 -0.61 -10.16
CA ASP A 137 -24.17 0.36 -9.99
C ASP A 137 -24.47 1.47 -8.97
N SER A 138 -25.75 1.78 -8.74
CA SER A 138 -26.21 2.76 -7.75
C SER A 138 -26.40 2.20 -6.33
N GLU A 139 -26.30 0.88 -6.14
CA GLU A 139 -26.42 0.28 -4.81
C GLU A 139 -25.12 0.45 -4.02
N ASP A 140 -25.27 0.60 -2.70
CA ASP A 140 -24.15 0.66 -1.76
C ASP A 140 -23.35 -0.66 -1.81
N LEU A 141 -22.03 -0.51 -1.71
CA LEU A 141 -21.11 -1.64 -1.77
C LEU A 141 -21.00 -2.30 -0.38
N PRO A 142 -21.42 -3.57 -0.21
CA PRO A 142 -21.26 -4.26 1.06
C PRO A 142 -19.80 -4.71 1.27
N ASP A 143 -19.45 -5.04 2.52
CA ASP A 143 -18.09 -5.50 2.91
C ASP A 143 -17.59 -6.73 2.15
N LYS A 144 -18.51 -7.53 1.57
CA LYS A 144 -18.18 -8.74 0.84
C LYS A 144 -19.02 -8.89 -0.41
N VAL A 145 -18.36 -9.02 -1.56
CA VAL A 145 -19.02 -9.22 -2.86
C VAL A 145 -18.34 -10.33 -3.64
N THR A 146 -19.09 -10.89 -4.59
CA THR A 146 -18.57 -11.84 -5.59
C THR A 146 -18.66 -11.21 -6.97
N VAL A 147 -17.58 -11.28 -7.74
CA VAL A 147 -17.51 -10.73 -9.10
C VAL A 147 -17.27 -11.81 -10.14
N THR A 148 -17.84 -11.66 -11.34
CA THR A 148 -17.52 -12.50 -12.51
C THR A 148 -16.46 -11.83 -13.40
N ASP A 149 -15.86 -12.59 -14.31
CA ASP A 149 -15.05 -12.08 -15.42
C ASP A 149 -13.87 -11.16 -15.05
N PHE A 150 -13.34 -11.31 -13.83
CA PHE A 150 -12.15 -10.62 -13.37
C PHE A 150 -10.88 -11.20 -14.04
N LYS A 151 -10.01 -10.30 -14.51
CA LYS A 151 -8.76 -10.61 -15.22
C LYS A 151 -7.52 -10.02 -14.54
N GLY A 152 -7.71 -9.28 -13.45
CA GLY A 152 -6.62 -8.65 -12.72
C GLY A 152 -5.70 -9.64 -12.03
N LYS A 153 -4.49 -9.15 -11.74
CA LYS A 153 -3.45 -9.89 -10.99
C LYS A 153 -3.15 -9.27 -9.63
N ARG A 154 -3.68 -8.08 -9.35
CA ARG A 154 -3.43 -7.34 -8.10
C ARG A 154 -4.25 -7.95 -6.97
N SER A 155 -3.68 -7.95 -5.78
CA SER A 155 -4.36 -8.44 -4.58
C SER A 155 -5.06 -7.31 -3.82
N VAL A 156 -4.62 -6.07 -4.04
CA VAL A 156 -5.20 -4.86 -3.44
C VAL A 156 -5.48 -3.81 -4.51
N TYR A 157 -6.64 -3.16 -4.41
CA TYR A 157 -6.97 -1.92 -5.09
C TYR A 157 -7.37 -0.90 -4.02
N VAL A 158 -7.07 0.37 -4.26
CA VAL A 158 -7.42 1.45 -3.34
C VAL A 158 -7.91 2.66 -4.12
N HIS A 159 -8.79 3.44 -3.50
CA HIS A 159 -9.29 4.70 -4.03
C HIS A 159 -9.35 5.73 -2.92
N PHE A 160 -8.40 6.65 -2.96
CA PHE A 160 -8.28 7.69 -1.94
C PHE A 160 -9.24 8.84 -2.24
N THR A 161 -9.91 9.40 -1.23
CA THR A 161 -10.57 10.70 -1.37
C THR A 161 -9.54 11.78 -1.71
N ARG A 162 -10.01 12.97 -2.11
CA ARG A 162 -9.17 14.17 -2.22
C ARG A 162 -8.37 14.42 -0.92
N ALA A 163 -9.01 14.33 0.25
CA ALA A 163 -8.36 14.56 1.54
C ALA A 163 -7.29 13.49 1.83
N GLN A 164 -7.58 12.23 1.52
CA GLN A 164 -6.61 11.15 1.65
C GLN A 164 -5.45 11.29 0.66
N CYS A 165 -5.69 11.73 -0.59
CA CYS A 165 -4.62 12.05 -1.55
C CYS A 165 -3.69 13.14 -1.03
N CYS A 166 -4.25 14.21 -0.46
CA CYS A 166 -3.47 15.28 0.19
C CYS A 166 -2.59 14.69 1.31
N LYS A 167 -3.15 13.81 2.15
CA LYS A 167 -2.41 13.16 3.22
C LYS A 167 -1.32 12.23 2.69
N VAL A 168 -1.58 11.44 1.65
CA VAL A 168 -0.57 10.61 0.99
C VAL A 168 0.60 11.48 0.52
N LEU A 169 0.33 12.53 -0.27
CA LEU A 169 1.36 13.44 -0.75
C LEU A 169 2.12 14.14 0.39
N SER A 170 1.43 14.50 1.48
CA SER A 170 2.05 15.09 2.67
C SER A 170 3.01 14.11 3.37
N ILE A 171 2.64 12.82 3.46
CA ILE A 171 3.53 11.78 4.00
C ILE A 171 4.74 11.60 3.08
N LEU A 172 4.52 11.53 1.75
CA LEU A 172 5.62 11.43 0.77
C LEU A 172 6.59 12.61 0.95
N LYS A 173 6.06 13.83 0.99
CA LYS A 173 6.84 15.06 1.20
C LYS A 173 7.65 14.99 2.50
N ALA A 174 7.01 14.69 3.63
CA ALA A 174 7.67 14.66 4.93
C ALA A 174 8.81 13.63 5.00
N VAL A 175 8.64 12.46 4.38
CA VAL A 175 9.71 11.46 4.29
C VAL A 175 10.83 11.94 3.37
N LEU A 176 10.48 12.51 2.22
CA LEU A 176 11.47 12.98 1.24
C LEU A 176 12.25 14.21 1.71
N GLU A 177 11.70 15.07 2.57
CA GLU A 177 12.37 16.25 3.12
C GLU A 177 13.52 15.89 4.09
N ARG A 178 13.58 14.63 4.54
CA ARG A 178 14.64 14.16 5.44
C ARG A 178 16.02 14.31 4.80
N PRO A 179 17.02 14.82 5.54
CA PRO A 179 18.39 14.96 5.03
C PRO A 179 18.96 13.65 4.49
N GLU A 180 18.66 12.52 5.13
CA GLU A 180 19.11 11.19 4.73
C GLU A 180 18.49 10.78 3.40
N SER A 181 17.18 10.97 3.23
CA SER A 181 16.46 10.69 1.99
C SER A 181 16.97 11.56 0.84
N GLN A 182 17.16 12.85 1.07
CA GLN A 182 17.75 13.77 0.08
C GLN A 182 19.21 13.44 -0.25
N LYS A 183 19.98 12.90 0.69
CA LYS A 183 21.33 12.41 0.43
C LYS A 183 21.29 11.18 -0.48
N THR A 184 20.50 10.17 -0.12
CA THR A 184 20.36 8.94 -0.93
C THR A 184 19.93 9.23 -2.36
N LEU A 185 18.97 10.14 -2.56
CA LEU A 185 18.50 10.52 -3.90
C LEU A 185 19.56 11.28 -4.70
N ARG A 186 20.31 12.19 -4.05
CA ARG A 186 21.42 12.90 -4.70
C ARG A 186 22.58 11.97 -5.06
N ASP A 187 22.94 11.06 -4.18
CA ASP A 187 23.99 10.06 -4.43
C ASP A 187 23.57 9.16 -5.60
N ALA A 188 22.31 8.69 -5.62
CA ALA A 188 21.76 7.93 -6.74
C ALA A 188 21.77 8.74 -8.06
N ALA A 189 21.39 10.02 -8.04
CA ALA A 189 21.44 10.87 -9.22
C ALA A 189 22.88 11.09 -9.73
N LEU A 190 23.84 11.26 -8.81
CA LEU A 190 25.25 11.47 -9.14
C LEU A 190 25.88 10.20 -9.75
N GLU A 191 25.58 9.03 -9.18
CA GLU A 191 26.12 7.75 -9.64
C GLU A 191 25.58 7.35 -11.02
N VAL A 192 24.31 7.65 -11.29
CA VAL A 192 23.67 7.32 -12.57
C VAL A 192 24.01 8.32 -13.67
N GLY A 193 24.23 9.60 -13.33
CA GLY A 193 24.49 10.66 -14.30
C GLY A 193 23.25 11.04 -15.09
N GLU A 194 23.28 10.85 -16.42
CA GLU A 194 22.20 11.27 -17.34
C GLU A 194 21.22 10.14 -17.71
N ASP A 195 21.45 8.91 -17.25
CA ASP A 195 20.55 7.78 -17.54
C ASP A 195 19.25 7.86 -16.70
N GLU A 196 18.23 8.51 -17.27
CA GLU A 196 16.94 8.70 -16.60
C GLU A 196 16.25 7.36 -16.26
N MET A 197 16.43 6.33 -17.08
CA MET A 197 15.78 5.03 -16.85
C MET A 197 16.36 4.34 -15.64
N GLU A 198 17.69 4.32 -15.52
CA GLU A 198 18.39 3.78 -14.35
C GLU A 198 18.07 4.60 -13.10
N TYR A 199 17.99 5.92 -13.18
CA TYR A 199 17.59 6.76 -12.05
C TYR A 199 16.17 6.44 -11.58
N ARG A 200 15.22 6.26 -12.52
CA ARG A 200 13.84 5.88 -12.20
C ARG A 200 13.75 4.50 -11.54
N LEU A 201 14.62 3.56 -11.91
CA LEU A 201 14.69 2.25 -11.25
C LEU A 201 15.14 2.41 -9.79
N ARG A 202 16.20 3.18 -9.54
CA ARG A 202 16.71 3.46 -8.19
C ARG A 202 15.71 4.24 -7.34
N LEU A 203 15.05 5.23 -7.93
CA LEU A 203 13.96 5.97 -7.26
C LEU A 203 12.82 5.01 -6.89
N SER A 204 12.40 4.13 -7.80
CA SER A 204 11.36 3.14 -7.51
C SER A 204 11.77 2.21 -6.36
N GLN A 205 13.03 1.76 -6.33
CA GLN A 205 13.54 0.97 -5.22
C GLN A 205 13.49 1.74 -3.90
N PHE A 206 13.95 3.00 -3.90
CA PHE A 206 13.90 3.87 -2.73
C PHE A 206 12.47 4.10 -2.22
N LEU A 207 11.52 4.42 -3.11
CA LEU A 207 10.11 4.59 -2.75
C LEU A 207 9.51 3.32 -2.15
N MET A 208 9.86 2.17 -2.73
CA MET A 208 9.39 0.86 -2.28
C MET A 208 9.90 0.50 -0.88
N THR A 209 11.13 0.86 -0.52
CA THR A 209 11.74 0.48 0.76
C THR A 209 11.51 1.51 1.86
N GLU A 210 11.59 2.80 1.55
CA GLU A 210 11.61 3.86 2.57
C GLU A 210 10.26 4.57 2.69
N VAL A 211 9.59 4.85 1.57
CA VAL A 211 8.50 5.83 1.54
C VAL A 211 7.12 5.17 1.59
N TYR A 212 6.83 4.28 0.64
CA TYR A 212 5.53 3.63 0.53
C TYR A 212 5.16 2.72 1.70
N PRO A 213 6.09 2.04 2.40
CA PRO A 213 5.73 1.31 3.61
C PRO A 213 5.10 2.21 4.69
N VAL A 214 5.49 3.49 4.79
CA VAL A 214 4.88 4.45 5.73
C VAL A 214 3.44 4.72 5.34
N VAL A 215 3.17 4.94 4.04
CA VAL A 215 1.82 5.14 3.50
C VAL A 215 0.95 3.89 3.72
N CYS A 216 1.48 2.70 3.39
CA CYS A 216 0.77 1.44 3.56
C CYS A 216 0.39 1.18 5.02
N ARG A 217 1.28 1.49 5.98
CA ARG A 217 0.99 1.38 7.42
C ARG A 217 -0.06 2.41 7.86
N HIS A 218 0.07 3.66 7.42
CA HIS A 218 -0.85 4.73 7.81
C HIS A 218 -2.30 4.44 7.39
N PHE A 219 -2.50 3.90 6.19
CA PHE A 219 -3.83 3.59 5.65
C PHE A 219 -4.26 2.13 5.82
N GLY A 220 -3.43 1.28 6.45
CA GLY A 220 -3.75 -0.14 6.64
C GLY A 220 -3.87 -0.94 5.34
N LEU A 221 -3.14 -0.58 4.27
CA LEU A 221 -3.30 -1.17 2.95
C LEU A 221 -2.94 -2.67 2.90
N GLY A 222 -2.02 -3.08 3.77
CA GLY A 222 -1.52 -4.46 3.82
C GLY A 222 -0.93 -4.93 2.49
N CYS A 223 -0.31 -4.02 1.72
CA CYS A 223 0.53 -4.32 0.58
C CYS A 223 1.96 -3.83 0.84
N ASP A 224 2.94 -4.48 0.24
CA ASP A 224 4.36 -4.20 0.40
C ASP A 224 5.10 -4.27 -0.95
N GLY A 225 6.38 -3.91 -0.92
CA GLY A 225 7.27 -4.08 -2.05
C GLY A 225 6.72 -3.51 -3.37
N VAL A 226 6.79 -4.31 -4.42
CA VAL A 226 6.42 -3.93 -5.79
C VAL A 226 4.93 -3.65 -5.95
N GLU A 227 4.06 -4.22 -5.10
CA GLU A 227 2.62 -3.95 -5.17
C GLU A 227 2.32 -2.51 -4.76
N SER A 228 3.00 -1.99 -3.74
CA SER A 228 2.83 -0.60 -3.27
C SER A 228 3.14 0.44 -4.37
N LEU A 229 4.15 0.17 -5.21
CA LEU A 229 4.51 1.01 -6.36
C LEU A 229 3.38 1.19 -7.37
N ARG A 230 2.44 0.24 -7.41
CA ARG A 230 1.28 0.27 -8.32
C ARG A 230 0.03 0.75 -7.62
N VAL A 231 -0.19 0.28 -6.39
CA VAL A 231 -1.42 0.53 -5.63
C VAL A 231 -1.54 2.00 -5.22
N ILE A 232 -0.46 2.60 -4.69
CA ILE A 232 -0.53 3.98 -4.18
C ILE A 232 -0.77 4.99 -5.33
N PRO A 233 0.02 5.01 -6.42
CA PRO A 233 -0.25 5.92 -7.53
C PRO A 233 -1.62 5.68 -8.19
N ALA A 234 -2.03 4.42 -8.35
CA ALA A 234 -3.32 4.10 -8.95
C ALA A 234 -4.52 4.55 -8.10
N GLY A 235 -4.36 4.63 -6.77
CA GLY A 235 -5.42 5.12 -5.89
C GLY A 235 -5.56 6.63 -5.81
N MET A 236 -4.56 7.38 -6.29
CA MET A 236 -4.52 8.85 -6.23
C MET A 236 -5.22 9.52 -7.44
N VAL A 237 -6.33 8.95 -7.91
CA VAL A 237 -7.08 9.40 -9.11
C VAL A 237 -7.70 10.80 -9.03
N HIS A 238 -7.63 11.43 -7.85
CA HIS A 238 -8.10 12.79 -7.63
C HIS A 238 -7.01 13.84 -7.81
N VAL A 239 -5.73 13.45 -7.82
CA VAL A 239 -4.62 14.41 -7.83
C VAL A 239 -4.67 15.25 -9.11
N ASP A 240 -4.86 14.64 -10.28
CA ASP A 240 -4.90 15.32 -11.57
C ASP A 240 -6.13 16.23 -11.79
N LYS A 241 -7.15 16.15 -10.92
CA LYS A 241 -8.39 16.93 -10.99
C LYS A 241 -8.36 18.18 -10.12
N HIS A 242 -7.40 18.31 -9.21
CA HIS A 242 -7.39 19.35 -8.19
C HIS A 242 -6.07 20.12 -8.20
N LEU A 243 -6.15 21.44 -8.43
CA LEU A 243 -4.97 22.30 -8.56
C LEU A 243 -4.08 22.26 -7.31
N ASP A 244 -4.66 22.29 -6.12
CA ASP A 244 -3.93 22.20 -4.84
C ASP A 244 -3.18 20.88 -4.69
N LEU A 245 -3.76 19.76 -5.15
CA LEU A 245 -3.08 18.47 -5.11
C LEU A 245 -1.96 18.38 -6.15
N LEU A 246 -2.13 18.98 -7.34
CA LEU A 246 -1.08 19.03 -8.35
C LEU A 246 0.11 19.89 -7.91
N GLU A 247 -0.15 21.04 -7.27
CA GLU A 247 0.90 21.89 -6.70
C GLU A 247 1.67 21.12 -5.62
N LEU A 248 0.98 20.41 -4.72
CA LEU A 248 1.63 19.55 -3.74
C LEU A 248 2.39 18.36 -4.38
N GLN A 249 1.84 17.75 -5.43
CA GLN A 249 2.53 16.70 -6.18
C GLN A 249 3.81 17.25 -6.84
N LEU A 250 3.79 18.47 -7.39
CA LEU A 250 4.96 19.11 -7.97
C LEU A 250 6.09 19.26 -6.94
N GLU A 251 5.77 19.64 -5.71
CA GLU A 251 6.75 19.71 -4.62
C GLU A 251 7.36 18.33 -4.31
N VAL A 252 6.51 17.30 -4.22
CA VAL A 252 6.94 15.91 -4.01
C VAL A 252 7.86 15.43 -5.13
N GLU A 253 7.49 15.63 -6.41
CA GLU A 253 8.32 15.25 -7.56
C GLU A 253 9.63 16.06 -7.64
N THR A 254 9.62 17.30 -7.16
CA THR A 254 10.82 18.14 -7.05
C THR A 254 11.80 17.54 -6.05
N LEU A 255 11.31 17.09 -4.89
CA LEU A 255 12.11 16.40 -3.88
C LEU A 255 12.64 15.04 -4.38
N MET A 256 11.88 14.36 -5.23
CA MET A 256 12.31 13.14 -5.92
C MET A 256 13.27 13.40 -7.10
N GLN A 257 13.48 14.66 -7.49
CA GLN A 257 14.24 15.06 -8.68
C GLN A 257 13.76 14.37 -9.98
N ASN A 258 12.46 14.11 -10.09
CA ASN A 258 11.86 13.34 -11.18
C ASN A 258 11.54 14.23 -12.40
N LYS A 259 12.55 14.46 -13.24
CA LYS A 259 12.51 15.42 -14.37
C LYS A 259 11.32 15.23 -15.32
N SER A 260 11.05 14.00 -15.76
CA SER A 260 9.93 13.73 -16.69
C SER A 260 8.57 14.08 -16.09
N SER A 261 8.39 13.84 -14.79
CA SER A 261 7.13 14.15 -14.11
C SER A 261 6.94 15.66 -13.87
N LEU A 262 8.04 16.39 -13.60
CA LEU A 262 7.99 17.85 -13.42
C LEU A 262 7.46 18.59 -14.65
N SER A 263 7.96 18.24 -15.85
CA SER A 263 7.53 18.90 -17.10
C SER A 263 6.03 18.71 -17.35
N TYR A 264 5.54 17.48 -17.18
CA TYR A 264 4.11 17.16 -17.28
C TYR A 264 3.27 17.95 -16.27
N LEU A 265 3.67 17.97 -15.01
CA LEU A 265 2.93 18.65 -13.94
C LEU A 265 2.90 20.17 -14.14
N MET A 266 4.01 20.78 -14.55
CA MET A 266 4.05 22.22 -14.85
C MET A 266 3.08 22.59 -15.97
N GLY A 267 3.03 21.78 -17.04
CA GLY A 267 2.08 21.96 -18.13
C GLY A 267 0.64 21.83 -17.66
N LYS A 268 0.33 20.80 -16.86
CA LYS A 268 -1.02 20.55 -16.34
C LYS A 268 -1.50 21.64 -15.38
N ILE A 269 -0.62 22.12 -14.50
CA ILE A 269 -0.90 23.23 -13.59
C ILE A 269 -1.17 24.51 -14.40
N GLY A 270 -0.37 24.80 -15.43
CA GLY A 270 -0.59 25.93 -16.33
C GLY A 270 -1.95 25.87 -17.03
N GLU A 271 -2.31 24.70 -17.57
CA GLU A 271 -3.62 24.45 -18.21
C GLU A 271 -4.78 24.72 -17.25
N LEU A 272 -4.77 24.11 -16.05
CA LEU A 272 -5.84 24.27 -15.07
C LEU A 272 -5.94 25.71 -14.56
N ARG A 273 -4.81 26.38 -14.27
CA ARG A 273 -4.82 27.78 -13.84
C ARG A 273 -5.39 28.69 -14.93
N GLY A 274 -5.04 28.45 -16.20
CA GLY A 274 -5.63 29.15 -17.34
C GLY A 274 -7.14 28.94 -17.43
N HIS A 275 -7.61 27.70 -17.25
CA HIS A 275 -9.04 27.37 -17.22
C HIS A 275 -9.81 28.12 -16.11
N PHE A 276 -9.20 28.30 -14.94
CA PHE A 276 -9.77 29.05 -13.82
C PHE A 276 -9.55 30.57 -13.89
N GLY A 277 -8.89 31.09 -14.93
CA GLY A 277 -8.57 32.52 -15.03
C GLY A 277 -7.55 33.01 -13.99
N LEU A 278 -6.75 32.10 -13.43
CA LEU A 278 -5.70 32.41 -12.46
C LEU A 278 -4.43 32.88 -13.19
N PRO A 279 -3.57 33.70 -12.54
CA PRO A 279 -2.31 34.09 -13.13
C PRO A 279 -1.41 32.87 -13.38
N PRO A 280 -0.51 32.94 -14.38
CA PRO A 280 0.45 31.88 -14.65
C PRO A 280 1.21 31.47 -13.38
N PRO A 281 1.52 30.17 -13.23
CA PRO A 281 2.24 29.69 -12.06
C PRO A 281 3.65 30.28 -11.98
N SER A 282 4.05 30.72 -10.79
CA SER A 282 5.42 31.13 -10.49
C SER A 282 6.19 29.97 -9.87
N PHE A 283 6.83 29.15 -10.70
CA PHE A 283 7.64 28.02 -10.20
C PHE A 283 8.98 28.49 -9.62
N SER A 284 9.48 27.78 -8.61
CA SER A 284 10.74 28.12 -7.97
C SER A 284 11.92 27.94 -8.95
N PRO A 285 13.04 28.66 -8.76
CA PRO A 285 14.23 28.49 -9.59
C PRO A 285 14.76 27.05 -9.59
N GLN A 286 14.56 26.31 -8.49
CA GLN A 286 14.96 24.91 -8.37
C GLN A 286 14.17 24.01 -9.33
N VAL A 287 12.85 24.21 -9.43
CA VAL A 287 12.00 23.47 -10.36
C VAL A 287 12.46 23.73 -11.80
N TRP A 288 12.68 25.01 -12.17
CA TRP A 288 13.18 25.37 -13.50
C TRP A 288 14.54 24.76 -13.81
N ALA A 289 15.47 24.77 -12.86
CA ALA A 289 16.79 24.19 -13.03
C ALA A 289 16.74 22.67 -13.27
N LEU A 290 15.81 21.95 -12.63
CA LEU A 290 15.62 20.52 -12.85
C LEU A 290 15.05 20.21 -14.24
N VAL A 291 14.06 20.98 -14.69
CA VAL A 291 13.44 20.80 -16.01
C VAL A 291 14.43 21.11 -17.14
N GLN A 292 15.20 22.20 -17.03
CA GLN A 292 16.19 22.59 -18.04
C GLN A 292 17.33 21.58 -18.22
N ARG A 293 17.67 20.80 -17.19
CA ARG A 293 18.69 19.74 -17.25
C ARG A 293 18.19 18.43 -17.87
N GLY A 294 16.92 18.35 -18.26
CA GLY A 294 16.33 17.16 -18.87
C GLY A 294 15.92 17.33 -20.33
N SER A 295 16.03 18.55 -20.88
CA SER A 295 15.77 18.87 -22.29
C SER A 295 17.08 18.92 -23.06
#